data_AF-A0A7C3UU25-F1
#
_entry.id   AF-A0A7C3UU25-F1
#
_cell.length_a   1.000
_cell.length_b   1.000
_cell.length_c   1.000
_cell.angle_alpha   90.00
_cell.angle_beta   90.00
_cell.angle_gamma   90.00
#
_symmetry.space_group_name_H-M   'P 1'
#
loop_
_entity.id
_entity.type
_entity.pdbx_description
1 polymer ?
#
loop_
_entity_poly.entity_id
_entity_poly.type
_entity_poly.pdbx_seq_one_letter_code
_entity_poly.pdbx_strand_id
1 'polypeptide(L)'
;MLIGDMLEVAAAVLWALTTVYIKRFLAERVHPINTFIYQLFFSIPVMLLFSCALEPRWVTNLSGPVIASVLFQSVVVAFLSYLAWFRLIHTYPVAQLSSFTFLTPVFGVVFGMILLKEEASPWLFLSLALVSMGIYTTNATRPFSFLRRT
;
A
#
# COMPACT_ATOMS: atom_id res chain seq x y z
N MET A 1 -4.40 10.66 21.08
CA MET A 1 -3.82 9.31 21.04
C MET A 1 -4.89 8.32 20.62
N LEU A 2 -5.91 8.03 21.45
CA LEU A 2 -6.97 7.06 21.10
C LEU A 2 -7.66 7.26 19.74
N ILE A 3 -8.01 8.49 19.36
CA ILE A 3 -8.67 8.76 18.05
C ILE A 3 -7.76 8.37 16.88
N GLY A 4 -6.45 8.64 16.99
CA GLY A 4 -5.48 8.25 15.97
C GLY A 4 -5.40 6.73 15.84
N ASP A 5 -5.29 6.04 16.97
CA ASP A 5 -5.24 4.56 17.00
C ASP A 5 -6.50 3.95 16.38
N MET A 6 -7.68 4.53 16.67
CA MET A 6 -8.95 4.09 16.06
C MET A 6 -8.99 4.33 14.54
N LEU A 7 -8.45 5.45 14.07
CA LEU A 7 -8.36 5.75 12.64
C LEU A 7 -7.40 4.80 11.91
N GLU A 8 -6.28 4.44 12.53
CA GLU A 8 -5.35 3.45 11.98
C GLU A 8 -6.00 2.07 11.85
N VAL A 9 -6.69 1.60 12.89
CA VAL A 9 -7.44 0.33 12.83
C VAL A 9 -8.52 0.38 11.76
N ALA A 10 -9.27 1.48 11.68
CA ALA A 10 -10.28 1.66 10.63
C ALA A 10 -9.67 1.64 9.23
N ALA A 11 -8.54 2.32 9.02
CA ALA A 11 -7.81 2.31 7.76
C ALA A 11 -7.35 0.90 7.37
N ALA A 12 -6.81 0.13 8.32
CA ALA A 12 -6.39 -1.25 8.09
C ALA A 12 -7.56 -2.16 7.69
N VAL A 13 -8.70 -2.03 8.37
CA VAL A 13 -9.94 -2.78 8.04
C VAL A 13 -10.45 -2.40 6.65
N LEU A 14 -10.54 -1.11 6.34
CA LEU A 14 -11.01 -0.64 5.02
C LEU A 14 -10.08 -1.09 3.89
N TRP A 15 -8.77 -1.11 4.12
CA TRP A 15 -7.79 -1.61 3.16
C TRP A 15 -7.95 -3.11 2.89
N ALA A 16 -8.12 -3.90 3.96
CA ALA A 16 -8.37 -5.34 3.84
C ALA A 16 -9.69 -5.62 3.09
N LEU A 17 -10.76 -4.89 3.43
CA LEU A 17 -12.06 -5.00 2.76
C LEU A 17 -11.95 -4.69 1.27
N THR A 18 -11.26 -3.60 0.90
CA THR A 18 -11.03 -3.23 -0.51
C THR A 18 -10.31 -4.34 -1.27
N THR A 19 -9.23 -4.88 -0.69
CA THR A 19 -8.44 -5.94 -1.32
C THR A 19 -9.25 -7.22 -1.54
N VAL A 20 -10.01 -7.65 -0.53
CA VAL A 20 -10.87 -8.83 -0.62
C VAL A 20 -12.03 -8.60 -1.59
N TYR A 21 -12.63 -7.41 -1.59
CA TYR A 21 -13.70 -7.06 -2.51
C TYR A 21 -13.24 -7.10 -3.97
N ILE A 22 -12.08 -6.48 -4.27
CA ILE A 22 -11.49 -6.52 -5.61
C ILE A 22 -11.24 -7.97 -6.03
N LYS A 23 -10.60 -8.78 -5.17
CA LYS A 23 -10.32 -10.18 -5.50
C LYS A 23 -11.61 -10.97 -5.75
N ARG A 24 -12.61 -10.81 -4.89
CA ARG A 24 -13.81 -11.65 -4.90
C ARG A 24 -14.81 -11.27 -5.98
N PHE A 25 -14.91 -9.98 -6.32
CA PHE A 25 -15.98 -9.49 -7.19
C PHE A 25 -15.48 -8.89 -8.51
N LEU A 26 -14.29 -8.31 -8.53
CA LEU A 26 -13.78 -7.59 -9.72
C LEU A 26 -12.73 -8.40 -10.49
N ALA A 27 -11.97 -9.28 -9.82
CA ALA A 27 -10.81 -9.95 -10.42
C ALA A 27 -11.10 -10.66 -11.75
N GLU A 28 -12.23 -11.36 -11.82
CA GLU A 28 -12.67 -12.14 -12.99
C GLU A 28 -13.57 -11.36 -13.95
N ARG A 29 -14.11 -10.21 -13.52
CA ARG A 29 -15.16 -9.47 -14.24
C ARG A 29 -14.67 -8.18 -14.89
N VAL A 30 -13.57 -7.64 -14.40
CA VAL A 30 -13.13 -6.27 -14.73
C VAL A 30 -11.62 -6.32 -15.01
N HIS A 31 -11.17 -5.60 -16.05
CA HIS A 31 -9.74 -5.45 -16.30
C HIS A 31 -9.09 -4.60 -15.19
N PRO A 32 -7.87 -4.92 -14.68
CA PRO A 32 -7.23 -4.20 -13.57
C PRO A 32 -7.18 -2.67 -13.73
N ILE A 33 -7.04 -2.17 -14.96
CA ILE A 33 -7.04 -0.73 -15.24
C ILE A 33 -8.39 -0.07 -14.92
N ASN A 34 -9.50 -0.78 -15.14
CA ASN A 34 -10.83 -0.26 -14.88
C ASN A 34 -11.09 -0.22 -13.36
N THR A 35 -10.58 -1.21 -12.61
CA THR A 35 -10.58 -1.17 -11.14
C THR A 35 -9.88 0.08 -10.62
N PHE A 36 -8.71 0.42 -11.17
CA PHE A 36 -7.99 1.66 -10.83
C PHE A 36 -8.79 2.91 -11.18
N ILE A 37 -9.39 2.97 -12.38
CA ILE A 37 -10.21 4.11 -12.81
C ILE A 37 -11.42 4.29 -11.89
N TYR A 38 -12.11 3.22 -11.49
CA TYR A 38 -13.23 3.31 -10.55
C TYR A 38 -12.79 3.88 -9.21
N GLN A 39 -11.66 3.42 -8.67
CA GLN A 39 -11.14 3.94 -7.41
C GLN A 39 -10.82 5.44 -7.51
N LEU A 40 -10.20 5.89 -8.62
CA LEU A 40 -9.95 7.32 -8.83
C LEU A 40 -11.25 8.12 -8.97
N PHE A 41 -12.20 7.64 -9.78
CA PHE A 41 -13.45 8.33 -10.04
C PHE A 41 -14.24 8.61 -8.75
N PHE A 42 -14.32 7.64 -7.85
CA PHE A 42 -15.00 7.82 -6.56
C PHE A 42 -14.16 8.58 -5.52
N SER A 43 -12.83 8.46 -5.57
CA SER A 43 -11.96 9.12 -4.57
C SER A 43 -11.80 10.62 -4.82
N ILE A 44 -11.74 11.06 -6.08
CA ILE A 44 -11.56 12.49 -6.43
C ILE A 44 -12.60 13.40 -5.77
N PRO A 45 -13.93 13.20 -5.94
CA PRO A 45 -14.92 14.10 -5.34
C PRO A 45 -14.89 14.06 -3.82
N VAL A 46 -14.64 12.88 -3.22
CA VAL A 46 -14.54 12.72 -1.77
C VAL A 46 -13.32 13.47 -1.22
N MET A 47 -12.15 13.32 -1.85
CA MET A 47 -10.93 14.04 -1.44
C MET A 47 -11.07 15.55 -1.65
N LEU A 48 -11.69 16.00 -2.74
CA LEU A 48 -11.94 17.43 -2.96
C LEU A 48 -12.85 18.02 -1.87
N LEU A 49 -13.92 17.30 -1.50
CA LEU A 49 -14.81 17.72 -0.41
C LEU A 49 -14.04 17.86 0.91
N PHE A 50 -13.21 16.87 1.26
CA PHE A 50 -12.41 16.91 2.48
C PHE A 50 -11.33 17.98 2.45
N SER A 51 -10.65 18.21 1.32
CA SER A 51 -9.68 19.29 1.17
C SER A 51 -10.35 20.65 1.43
N CYS A 52 -11.52 20.91 0.81
CA CYS A 52 -12.28 22.13 1.07
C CYS A 52 -12.74 22.30 2.53
N ALA A 53 -13.06 21.21 3.22
CA ALA A 53 -13.60 21.26 4.58
C ALA A 53 -12.52 21.30 5.67
N LEU A 54 -11.37 20.67 5.44
CA LEU A 54 -10.35 20.41 6.47
C LEU A 54 -9.06 21.20 6.26
N GLU A 55 -8.74 21.65 5.03
CA GLU A 55 -7.50 22.38 4.76
C GLU A 55 -7.71 23.89 4.93
N PRO A 56 -7.11 24.52 5.96
CA PRO A 56 -7.28 25.95 6.21
C PRO A 56 -6.51 26.83 5.21
N ARG A 57 -5.56 26.26 4.46
CA ARG A 57 -4.69 26.97 3.53
C ARG A 57 -4.45 26.14 2.29
N TRP A 58 -4.71 26.76 1.14
CA TRP A 58 -4.43 26.17 -0.16
C TRP A 58 -2.97 26.40 -0.53
N VAL A 59 -2.41 25.49 -1.33
CA VAL A 59 -1.02 25.59 -1.81
C VAL A 59 -0.92 26.77 -2.77
N THR A 60 -0.19 27.81 -2.37
CA THR A 60 0.00 29.03 -3.17
C THR A 60 1.39 29.13 -3.81
N ASN A 61 2.37 28.34 -3.34
CA ASN A 61 3.74 28.37 -3.85
C ASN A 61 4.07 27.08 -4.60
N LEU A 62 3.88 27.13 -5.93
CA LEU A 62 4.24 26.05 -6.85
C LEU A 62 5.73 26.14 -7.22
N SER A 63 6.58 25.68 -6.32
CA SER A 63 8.01 25.55 -6.59
C SER A 63 8.32 24.29 -7.41
N GLY A 64 9.45 24.28 -8.11
CA GLY A 64 9.92 23.11 -8.87
C GLY A 64 9.93 21.81 -8.06
N PRO A 65 10.45 21.77 -6.82
CA PRO A 65 10.41 20.59 -5.97
C PRO A 65 8.99 20.12 -5.61
N VAL A 66 8.04 21.03 -5.41
CA VAL A 66 6.64 20.68 -5.11
C VAL A 66 6.01 19.98 -6.32
N ILE A 67 6.19 20.55 -7.51
CA ILE A 67 5.68 19.96 -8.75
C ILE A 67 6.32 18.58 -8.99
N ALA A 68 7.64 18.47 -8.84
CA ALA A 68 8.34 17.20 -8.98
C ALA A 68 7.84 16.14 -7.99
N SER A 69 7.58 16.53 -6.74
CA SER A 69 7.05 15.65 -5.70
C SER A 69 5.64 15.16 -6.04
N VAL A 70 4.76 16.05 -6.50
CA VAL A 70 3.39 15.70 -6.93
C VAL A 70 3.42 14.76 -8.13
N LEU A 71 4.29 15.02 -9.11
CA LEU A 71 4.45 14.15 -10.29
C LEU A 71 4.98 12.77 -9.90
N PHE A 72 5.99 12.71 -9.04
CA PHE A 72 6.52 11.44 -8.53
C PHE A 72 5.43 10.66 -7.77
N GLN A 73 4.72 11.31 -6.87
CA GLN A 73 3.63 10.70 -6.10
C GLN A 73 2.48 10.22 -7.01
N SER A 74 2.13 10.98 -8.05
CA SER A 74 0.99 10.64 -8.91
C SER A 74 1.34 9.55 -9.93
N VAL A 75 2.50 9.66 -10.60
CA VAL A 75 2.88 8.75 -11.68
C VAL A 75 3.53 7.48 -11.14
N VAL A 76 4.53 7.61 -10.27
CA VAL A 76 5.31 6.46 -9.81
C VAL A 76 4.58 5.75 -8.67
N VAL A 77 4.22 6.51 -7.63
CA VAL A 77 3.62 5.91 -6.44
C VAL A 77 2.16 5.54 -6.69
N ALA A 78 1.30 6.46 -7.09
CA ALA A 78 -0.12 6.17 -7.23
C ALA A 78 -0.44 5.35 -8.50
N PHE A 79 0.04 5.76 -9.68
CA PHE A 79 -0.35 5.08 -10.93
C PHE A 79 0.37 3.74 -11.14
N LEU A 80 1.70 3.74 -11.26
CA LEU A 80 2.45 2.53 -11.60
C LEU A 80 2.34 1.45 -10.51
N SER A 81 2.48 1.84 -9.24
CA SER A 81 2.43 0.85 -8.15
C SER A 81 1.03 0.24 -7.98
N TYR A 82 -0.06 1.02 -8.06
CA TYR A 82 -1.41 0.47 -7.94
C TYR A 82 -1.80 -0.37 -9.15
N LEU A 83 -1.35 0.00 -10.36
CA LEU A 83 -1.60 -0.84 -11.53
C LEU A 83 -0.91 -2.21 -11.38
N ALA A 84 0.33 -2.22 -10.90
CA ALA A 84 1.03 -3.45 -10.55
C ALA A 84 0.29 -4.22 -9.45
N TRP A 85 -0.12 -3.54 -8.37
CA TRP A 85 -0.86 -4.13 -7.25
C TRP A 85 -2.18 -4.77 -7.68
N PHE A 86 -2.99 -4.10 -8.51
CA PHE A 86 -4.26 -4.67 -8.98
C PHE A 86 -4.04 -5.84 -9.93
N ARG A 87 -3.03 -5.78 -10.81
CA ARG A 87 -2.65 -6.95 -11.60
C ARG A 87 -2.28 -8.12 -10.69
N LEU A 88 -1.49 -7.87 -9.64
CA LEU A 88 -1.12 -8.89 -8.67
C LEU A 88 -2.35 -9.45 -7.93
N ILE A 89 -3.28 -8.60 -7.46
CA ILE A 89 -4.52 -9.05 -6.82
C ILE A 89 -5.32 -9.94 -7.76
N HIS A 90 -5.46 -9.55 -9.04
CA HIS A 90 -6.23 -10.36 -9.99
C HIS A 90 -5.58 -11.73 -10.19
N THR A 91 -4.25 -11.80 -10.31
CA THR A 91 -3.52 -13.03 -10.64
C THR A 91 -3.23 -13.94 -9.43
N TYR A 92 -2.86 -13.39 -8.27
CA TYR A 92 -2.36 -14.15 -7.12
C TYR A 92 -3.38 -14.26 -5.98
N PRO A 93 -3.28 -15.27 -5.10
CA PRO A 93 -4.08 -15.35 -3.88
C PRO A 93 -3.76 -14.18 -2.93
N VAL A 94 -4.80 -13.57 -2.35
CA VAL A 94 -4.66 -12.43 -1.42
C VAL A 94 -3.72 -12.74 -0.26
N ALA A 95 -3.81 -13.95 0.31
CA ALA A 95 -2.95 -14.37 1.42
C ALA A 95 -1.45 -14.36 1.07
N GLN A 96 -1.07 -14.70 -0.17
CA GLN A 96 0.33 -14.63 -0.61
C GLN A 96 0.78 -13.18 -0.79
N LEU A 97 -0.11 -12.30 -1.30
CA LEU A 97 0.21 -10.89 -1.48
C LEU A 97 0.37 -10.14 -0.16
N SER A 98 -0.52 -10.38 0.81
CA SER A 98 -0.46 -9.78 2.14
C SER A 98 0.88 -10.07 2.84
N SER A 99 1.42 -11.26 2.63
CA SER A 99 2.72 -11.65 3.13
C SER A 99 3.89 -10.83 2.59
N PHE A 100 3.85 -10.44 1.31
CA PHE A 100 4.87 -9.57 0.72
C PHE A 100 4.78 -8.13 1.23
N THR A 101 3.58 -7.65 1.59
CA THR A 101 3.41 -6.30 2.17
C THR A 101 4.16 -6.14 3.49
N PHE A 102 4.45 -7.23 4.21
CA PHE A 102 5.26 -7.12 5.42
C PHE A 102 6.74 -6.79 5.15
N LEU A 103 7.22 -6.88 3.91
CA LEU A 103 8.56 -6.41 3.54
C LEU A 103 8.64 -4.88 3.39
N THR A 104 7.50 -4.18 3.34
CA THR A 104 7.45 -2.71 3.24
C THR A 104 8.31 -1.99 4.28
N PRO A 105 8.26 -2.30 5.60
CA PRO A 105 9.14 -1.68 6.58
C PRO A 105 10.63 -1.94 6.32
N VAL A 106 11.02 -3.10 5.76
CA VAL A 106 12.41 -3.40 5.39
C VAL A 106 12.89 -2.46 4.31
N PHE A 107 12.14 -2.35 3.21
CA PHE A 107 12.47 -1.44 2.14
C PHE A 107 12.41 0.03 2.60
N GLY A 108 11.45 0.39 3.45
CA GLY A 108 11.34 1.73 4.03
C GLY A 108 12.60 2.15 4.79
N VAL A 109 13.09 1.31 5.71
CA VAL A 109 14.32 1.57 6.47
C VAL A 109 15.55 1.62 5.55
N VAL A 110 15.68 0.66 4.63
CA VAL A 110 16.81 0.60 3.68
C VAL A 110 16.87 1.86 2.81
N PHE A 111 15.74 2.27 2.23
CA PHE A 111 15.69 3.48 1.42
C PHE A 111 15.83 4.76 2.26
N GLY A 112 15.37 4.78 3.52
CA GLY A 112 15.64 5.86 4.47
C GLY A 112 17.14 6.08 4.70
N MET A 113 17.88 5.01 4.95
CA MET A 113 19.33 5.09 5.11
C MET A 113 20.05 5.53 3.82
N ILE A 114 19.65 4.99 2.65
CA ILE A 114 20.36 5.24 1.38
C ILE A 114 20.03 6.61 0.80
N LEU A 115 18.74 6.97 0.74
CA LEU A 115 18.27 8.17 0.05
C LEU A 115 18.20 9.39 0.97
N LEU A 116 17.66 9.20 2.18
CA LEU A 116 17.48 10.28 3.17
C LEU A 116 18.69 10.43 4.10
N LYS A 117 19.66 9.49 4.05
CA LYS A 117 20.85 9.46 4.90
C LYS A 117 20.52 9.45 6.40
N GLU A 118 19.43 8.79 6.76
CA GLU A 118 19.01 8.65 8.15
C GLU A 118 19.96 7.75 8.94
N GLU A 119 20.33 8.16 10.16
CA GLU A 119 21.12 7.35 11.07
C GLU A 119 20.25 6.24 11.67
N ALA A 120 20.46 5.01 11.20
CA ALA A 120 19.74 3.86 11.71
C ALA A 120 20.33 3.40 13.06
N SER A 121 19.53 3.51 14.11
CA SER A 121 19.87 2.95 15.42
C SER A 121 20.05 1.42 15.33
N PRO A 122 20.99 0.83 16.08
CA PRO A 122 21.11 -0.63 16.21
C PRO A 122 19.78 -1.32 16.59
N TRP A 123 18.92 -0.64 17.37
CA TRP A 123 17.59 -1.13 17.75
C TRP A 123 16.62 -1.24 16.57
N LEU A 124 16.78 -0.40 15.55
CA LEU A 124 15.98 -0.45 14.33
C LEU A 124 16.31 -1.72 13.55
N PHE A 125 17.60 -2.07 13.44
CA PHE A 125 18.02 -3.31 12.79
C PHE A 125 17.51 -4.56 13.53
N LEU A 126 17.57 -4.56 14.86
CA LEU A 126 17.02 -5.66 15.65
C LEU A 126 15.51 -5.81 15.45
N SER A 127 14.77 -4.69 15.52
CA SER A 127 13.33 -4.69 15.28
C SER A 127 13.00 -5.19 13.87
N LEU A 128 13.79 -4.79 12.89
CA LEU A 128 13.61 -5.21 11.51
C LEU A 128 13.90 -6.70 11.31
N ALA A 129 14.93 -7.23 11.98
CA ALA A 129 15.25 -8.66 11.96
C ALA A 129 14.12 -9.48 12.59
N LEU A 130 13.58 -9.05 13.72
CA LEU A 130 12.45 -9.70 14.39
C LEU A 130 11.19 -9.71 13.53
N VAL A 131 10.85 -8.57 12.92
CA VAL A 131 9.73 -8.47 11.96
C VAL A 131 9.96 -9.40 10.78
N SER A 132 11.16 -9.39 10.18
CA SER A 132 11.52 -10.27 9.05
C SER A 132 11.40 -11.75 9.41
N MET A 133 11.82 -12.16 10.61
CA MET A 133 11.65 -13.54 11.10
C MET A 133 10.17 -13.91 11.30
N GLY A 134 9.34 -13.02 11.84
CA GLY A 134 7.89 -13.24 11.97
C GLY A 134 7.23 -13.45 10.60
N ILE A 135 7.62 -12.67 9.60
CA ILE A 135 7.12 -12.80 8.23
C ILE A 135 7.55 -14.14 7.61
N TYR A 136 8.82 -14.52 7.79
CA TYR A 136 9.33 -15.77 7.25
C TYR A 136 8.60 -16.97 7.86
N THR A 137 8.46 -17.01 9.18
CA THR A 137 7.82 -18.13 9.90
C THR A 137 6.34 -18.28 9.57
N THR A 138 5.61 -17.17 9.42
CA THR A 138 4.19 -17.18 9.02
C THR A 138 3.98 -17.61 7.57
N ASN A 139 4.97 -17.42 6.69
CA ASN A 139 4.91 -17.83 5.29
C ASN A 139 5.47 -19.23 5.01
N ALA A 140 6.45 -19.68 5.77
CA ALA A 140 7.10 -20.97 5.57
C ALA A 140 6.16 -22.17 5.85
N THR A 141 5.06 -21.96 6.58
CA THR A 141 4.14 -23.02 7.01
C THR A 141 3.07 -23.41 5.98
N ARG A 142 3.12 -22.91 4.74
CA ARG A 142 2.31 -23.46 3.64
C ARG A 142 3.14 -24.47 2.84
N PRO A 143 3.04 -25.79 3.12
CA PRO A 143 3.54 -26.77 2.17
C PRO A 143 2.81 -26.57 0.85
N PHE A 144 3.58 -26.39 -0.22
CA PHE A 144 3.10 -26.36 -1.61
C PHE A 144 2.42 -27.69 -1.94
N SER A 145 1.13 -27.86 -1.60
CA SER A 145 0.33 -28.98 -2.08
C SER A 145 -0.31 -28.62 -3.43
N PHE A 146 0.50 -28.51 -4.48
CA PHE A 146 0.06 -28.29 -5.86
C PHE A 146 -0.10 -29.60 -6.66
N LEU A 147 -0.34 -30.72 -5.98
CA LEU A 147 -0.57 -32.04 -6.58
C LEU A 147 -1.80 -32.71 -5.96
N ARG A 148 -3.00 -32.29 -6.37
CA ARG A 148 -4.19 -33.15 -6.56
C ARG A 148 -5.45 -32.33 -6.83
N ARG A 149 -5.87 -32.35 -8.10
CA ARG A 149 -7.25 -32.33 -8.64
C ARG A 149 -7.02 -32.18 -10.16
N THR A 150 -6.84 -33.28 -10.91
CA THR A 150 -7.92 -34.02 -11.62
C THR A 150 -9.07 -33.12 -12.02
#